data_AF-A0A151P5B0-F1
#
_entry.id   AF-A0A151P5B0-F1
#
_cell.length_a   1.000
_cell.length_b   1.000
_cell.length_c   1.000
_cell.angle_alpha   90.00
_cell.angle_beta   90.00
_cell.angle_gamma   90.00
#
_symmetry.space_group_name_H-M   'P 1'
#
loop_
_entity.id
_entity.type
_entity.pdbx_description
1 polymer ?
#
loop_
_entity_poly.entity_id
_entity_poly.type
_entity_poly.pdbx_seq_one_letter_code
_entity_poly.pdbx_strand_id
1 'polypeptide(L)'
;MWHEARKHERKLRGMMVDYKKRAERRREYYEKIKKDPAQFLQVHGRACKVHLDSAVALAAESPVNMMPWQGDTNNMIDRFDVRAHLDYIPMYTPPLLNPISPEQESDERKCNYERYRGLVQNDFAGISEEQCLYQIYIDELYGGLQKPNEDEKKKLAEKKASIGYTYEDSTVAELENSLEKRGDEEDSEEDSNTDEDEVIPDIDVEVDVDELNQEQVADLNKQATTYGMAEGDFVRMLRKDKEEAEAIKHAKALEEEKAMYSGRRSRRQRREFREKRLKGRKISPPSYARRDSPTYDPYKR
;
A
#
# COMPACT_ATOMS: atom_id res chain seq x y z
N MET A 1 -23.80 11.33 -67.97
CA MET A 1 -24.52 10.08 -67.62
C MET A 1 -23.66 9.11 -66.79
N TRP A 2 -22.79 8.27 -67.38
CA TRP A 2 -22.06 7.24 -66.59
C TRP A 2 -20.96 7.79 -65.65
N HIS A 3 -20.17 8.77 -66.11
CA HIS A 3 -19.12 9.38 -65.30
C HIS A 3 -19.67 10.15 -64.09
N GLU A 4 -20.84 10.78 -64.21
CA GLU A 4 -21.52 11.48 -63.12
C GLU A 4 -22.08 10.50 -62.08
N ALA A 5 -22.70 9.41 -62.52
CA ALA A 5 -23.14 8.34 -61.63
C ALA A 5 -21.97 7.76 -60.81
N ARG A 6 -20.82 7.54 -61.46
CA ARG A 6 -19.60 7.05 -60.79
C ARG A 6 -19.00 8.06 -59.80
N LYS A 7 -19.13 9.37 -60.09
CA LYS A 7 -18.74 10.46 -59.18
C LYS A 7 -19.64 10.51 -57.94
N HIS A 8 -20.95 10.36 -58.11
CA HIS A 8 -21.90 10.25 -57.00
C HIS A 8 -21.68 9.00 -56.16
N GLU A 9 -21.41 7.85 -56.79
CA GLU A 9 -21.09 6.61 -56.09
C GLU A 9 -19.83 6.74 -55.24
N ARG A 10 -18.76 7.36 -55.78
CA ARG A 10 -17.52 7.62 -55.03
C ARG A 10 -17.76 8.53 -53.83
N LYS A 11 -18.60 9.57 -53.98
CA LYS A 11 -18.98 10.49 -52.90
C LYS A 11 -19.77 9.77 -51.80
N LEU A 12 -20.74 8.93 -52.17
CA LEU A 12 -21.53 8.13 -51.21
C LEU A 12 -20.67 7.11 -50.46
N ARG A 13 -19.76 6.43 -51.15
CA ARG A 13 -18.80 5.50 -50.51
C ARG A 13 -17.88 6.23 -49.53
N GLY A 14 -17.39 7.42 -49.88
CA GLY A 14 -16.60 8.27 -48.98
C GLY A 14 -17.36 8.63 -47.71
N MET A 15 -18.59 9.15 -47.84
CA MET A 15 -19.44 9.46 -46.69
C MET A 15 -19.67 8.24 -45.79
N MET A 16 -19.91 7.06 -46.38
CA MET A 16 -20.14 5.83 -45.62
C MET A 16 -18.91 5.39 -44.81
N VAL A 17 -17.71 5.51 -45.38
CA VAL A 17 -16.45 5.22 -44.68
C VAL A 17 -16.23 6.22 -43.54
N ASP A 18 -16.51 7.50 -43.75
CA ASP A 18 -16.40 8.53 -42.72
C ASP A 18 -17.39 8.32 -41.57
N TYR A 19 -18.64 7.93 -41.88
CA TYR A 19 -19.62 7.57 -40.86
C TYR A 19 -19.17 6.36 -40.04
N LYS A 20 -18.59 5.34 -40.69
CA LYS A 20 -18.05 4.16 -39.99
C LYS A 20 -16.87 4.54 -39.08
N LYS A 21 -15.89 5.30 -39.59
CA LYS A 21 -14.74 5.77 -38.79
C LYS A 21 -15.16 6.68 -37.64
N ARG A 22 -16.18 7.52 -37.84
CA ARG A 22 -16.73 8.38 -36.78
C ARG A 22 -17.46 7.56 -35.71
N ALA A 23 -18.19 6.52 -36.11
CA ALA A 23 -18.84 5.60 -35.19
C ALA A 23 -17.81 4.77 -34.38
N GLU A 24 -16.74 4.30 -35.02
CA GLU A 24 -15.63 3.60 -34.35
C GLU A 24 -14.93 4.50 -33.34
N ARG A 25 -14.57 5.75 -33.70
CA ARG A 25 -13.99 6.70 -32.74
C ARG A 25 -14.90 7.00 -31.55
N ARG A 26 -16.22 7.14 -31.78
CA ARG A 26 -17.19 7.30 -30.68
C ARG A 26 -17.21 6.08 -29.79
N ARG A 27 -17.23 4.89 -30.37
CA ARG A 27 -17.20 3.63 -29.62
C ARG A 27 -15.91 3.49 -28.80
N GLU A 28 -14.76 3.78 -29.39
CA GLU A 28 -13.46 3.75 -28.69
C GLU A 28 -13.38 4.79 -27.57
N TYR A 29 -13.91 5.99 -27.79
CA TYR A 29 -14.03 7.01 -26.75
C TYR A 29 -14.90 6.51 -25.59
N TYR A 30 -16.11 6.03 -25.88
CA TYR A 30 -17.02 5.52 -24.86
C TYR A 30 -16.47 4.30 -24.13
N GLU A 31 -15.81 3.35 -24.82
CA GLU A 31 -15.18 2.19 -24.17
C GLU A 31 -13.99 2.58 -23.29
N LYS A 32 -13.23 3.63 -23.64
CA LYS A 32 -12.14 4.14 -22.78
C LYS A 32 -12.64 4.81 -21.51
N ILE A 33 -13.79 5.50 -21.57
CA ILE A 33 -14.38 6.18 -20.41
C ILE A 33 -15.37 5.30 -19.64
N LYS A 34 -15.76 4.16 -20.20
CA LYS A 34 -16.65 3.18 -19.56
C LYS A 34 -15.86 2.40 -18.52
N LYS A 35 -15.70 3.03 -17.37
CA LYS A 35 -15.23 2.39 -16.13
C LYS A 35 -16.23 1.32 -15.71
N ASP A 36 -15.75 0.29 -15.03
CA ASP A 36 -16.61 -0.76 -14.48
C ASP A 36 -17.59 -0.12 -13.48
N PRO A 37 -18.91 -0.28 -13.63
CA PRO A 37 -19.88 0.26 -12.67
C PRO A 37 -19.63 -0.19 -11.23
N ALA A 38 -18.99 -1.34 -11.02
CA ALA A 38 -18.60 -1.83 -9.71
C ALA A 38 -17.46 -1.00 -9.05
N GLN A 39 -16.68 -0.24 -9.83
CA GLN A 39 -15.64 0.66 -9.29
C GLN A 39 -16.22 1.83 -8.49
N PHE A 40 -17.50 2.17 -8.69
CA PHE A 40 -18.20 3.23 -7.95
C PHE A 40 -19.18 2.70 -6.92
N LEU A 41 -19.27 1.37 -6.76
CA LEU A 41 -20.17 0.77 -5.77
C LEU A 41 -19.57 0.95 -4.38
N GLN A 42 -20.04 1.96 -3.66
CA GLN A 42 -19.72 2.15 -2.25
C GLN A 42 -20.73 1.43 -1.38
N VAL A 43 -20.26 0.52 -0.53
CA VAL A 43 -21.08 -0.17 0.45
C VAL A 43 -20.82 0.46 1.81
N HIS A 44 -21.77 1.29 2.26
CA HIS A 44 -21.73 1.90 3.57
C HIS A 44 -22.46 1.01 4.58
N GLY A 45 -21.77 0.60 5.64
CA GLY A 45 -22.33 -0.20 6.73
C GLY A 45 -22.68 0.66 7.95
N ARG A 46 -23.78 0.31 8.63
CA ARG A 46 -24.02 0.74 10.01
C ARG A 46 -24.10 -0.48 10.90
N ALA A 47 -23.59 -0.36 12.13
CA ALA A 47 -23.78 -1.38 13.14
C ALA A 47 -25.28 -1.61 13.35
N CYS A 48 -25.75 -2.81 13.02
CA CYS A 48 -27.11 -3.24 13.28
C CYS A 48 -27.07 -4.68 13.78
N LYS A 49 -27.99 -5.00 14.69
CA LYS A 49 -28.16 -6.36 15.18
C LYS A 49 -29.02 -7.10 14.16
N VAL A 50 -28.40 -8.04 13.45
CA VAL A 50 -29.10 -8.83 12.42
C VAL A 50 -29.84 -9.98 13.10
N HIS A 51 -31.16 -9.94 13.01
CA HIS A 51 -32.03 -11.01 13.51
C HIS A 51 -32.51 -11.87 12.34
N LEU A 52 -32.05 -13.11 12.26
CA LEU A 52 -32.43 -14.06 11.20
C LEU A 52 -33.91 -14.47 11.31
N ASP A 53 -34.41 -14.60 12.54
CA ASP A 53 -35.81 -14.87 12.85
C ASP A 53 -36.33 -13.79 13.78
N SER A 54 -37.29 -13.00 13.28
CA SER A 54 -37.91 -11.92 14.03
C SER A 54 -38.66 -12.43 15.26
N ALA A 55 -39.25 -13.63 15.22
CA ALA A 55 -39.98 -14.19 16.35
C ALA A 55 -39.02 -14.60 17.49
N VAL A 56 -37.87 -15.20 17.14
CA VAL A 56 -36.83 -15.56 18.12
C VAL A 56 -36.24 -14.30 18.75
N ALA A 57 -36.00 -13.25 17.96
CA ALA A 57 -35.50 -11.98 18.47
C ALA A 57 -36.46 -11.32 19.45
N LEU A 58 -37.75 -11.22 19.08
CA LEU A 58 -38.79 -10.68 19.96
C LEU A 58 -38.96 -11.50 21.23
N ALA A 59 -38.81 -12.83 21.15
CA ALA A 59 -38.84 -13.69 22.33
C ALA A 59 -37.62 -13.46 23.22
N ALA A 60 -36.42 -13.34 22.67
CA ALA A 60 -35.19 -13.09 23.43
C ALA A 60 -35.19 -11.70 24.09
N GLU A 61 -35.72 -10.68 23.40
CA GLU A 61 -35.81 -9.30 23.90
C GLU A 61 -37.07 -9.05 24.74
N SER A 62 -37.86 -10.09 25.01
CA SER A 62 -39.02 -10.03 25.87
C SER A 62 -38.64 -9.56 27.29
N PRO A 63 -39.44 -8.70 27.95
CA PRO A 63 -39.23 -8.31 29.35
C PRO A 63 -39.15 -9.50 30.34
N VAL A 64 -39.67 -10.66 29.92
CA VAL A 64 -39.58 -11.91 30.68
C VAL A 64 -38.16 -12.47 30.66
N ASN A 65 -37.42 -12.33 29.57
CA ASN A 65 -36.06 -12.86 29.41
C ASN A 65 -34.97 -11.83 29.66
N MET A 66 -35.30 -10.54 29.59
CA MET A 66 -34.37 -9.45 29.87
C MET A 66 -34.53 -8.92 31.30
N MET A 67 -33.44 -8.52 31.93
CA MET A 67 -33.44 -7.83 33.23
C MET A 67 -32.46 -6.64 33.27
N PRO A 68 -32.73 -5.62 34.10
CA PRO A 68 -31.82 -4.49 34.30
C PRO A 68 -30.48 -4.94 34.86
N TRP A 69 -29.39 -4.52 34.23
CA TRP A 69 -28.04 -4.77 34.71
C TRP A 69 -27.70 -3.85 35.87
N GLN A 70 -27.37 -4.41 37.05
CA GLN A 70 -27.08 -3.60 38.26
C GLN A 70 -28.19 -2.59 38.62
N GLY A 71 -29.44 -2.86 38.21
CA GLY A 71 -30.58 -1.95 38.40
C GLY A 71 -30.72 -0.84 37.36
N ASP A 72 -29.81 -0.72 36.39
CA ASP A 72 -29.90 0.24 35.28
C ASP A 72 -30.84 -0.28 34.19
N THR A 73 -31.96 0.42 33.98
CA THR A 73 -32.97 0.07 32.98
C THR A 73 -32.54 0.37 31.55
N ASN A 74 -31.51 1.19 31.34
CA ASN A 74 -30.97 1.47 30.01
C ASN A 74 -30.01 0.38 29.53
N ASN A 75 -29.54 -0.47 30.44
CA ASN A 75 -28.62 -1.56 30.15
C ASN A 75 -29.26 -2.89 30.54
N MET A 76 -29.88 -3.55 29.57
CA MET A 76 -30.59 -4.82 29.80
C MET A 76 -29.69 -6.01 29.45
N ILE A 77 -29.67 -7.01 30.33
CA ILE A 77 -28.99 -8.29 30.08
C ILE A 77 -29.99 -9.44 30.07
N ASP A 78 -29.61 -10.55 29.44
CA ASP A 78 -30.37 -11.80 29.53
C ASP A 78 -30.39 -12.28 30.99
N ARG A 79 -31.54 -12.75 31.47
CA ARG A 79 -31.71 -13.31 32.82
C ARG A 79 -30.88 -14.58 33.05
N PHE A 80 -30.51 -15.28 31.98
CA PHE A 80 -29.61 -16.43 32.01
C PHE A 80 -28.14 -16.05 31.73
N ASP A 81 -27.84 -14.75 31.55
CA ASP A 81 -26.47 -14.28 31.45
C ASP A 81 -25.72 -14.58 32.76
N VAL A 82 -24.57 -15.24 32.67
CA VAL A 82 -23.77 -15.67 33.83
C VAL A 82 -23.46 -14.50 34.77
N ARG A 83 -23.36 -13.28 34.23
CA ARG A 83 -23.10 -12.08 35.01
C ARG A 83 -24.23 -11.76 36.00
N ALA A 84 -25.47 -12.16 35.72
CA ALA A 84 -26.61 -12.04 36.64
C ALA A 84 -26.49 -12.93 37.88
N HIS A 85 -25.63 -13.96 37.82
CA HIS A 85 -25.38 -14.91 38.92
C HIS A 85 -24.12 -14.59 39.72
N LEU A 86 -23.42 -13.50 39.42
CA LEU A 86 -22.28 -13.06 40.20
C LEU A 86 -22.75 -12.30 41.44
N ASP A 87 -22.48 -12.84 42.63
CA ASP A 87 -22.78 -12.18 43.91
C ASP A 87 -21.99 -10.87 44.10
N TYR A 88 -20.80 -10.80 43.48
CA TYR A 88 -19.90 -9.66 43.54
C TYR A 88 -19.26 -9.43 42.18
N ILE A 89 -19.33 -8.18 41.73
CA ILE A 89 -18.65 -7.72 40.52
C ILE A 89 -17.59 -6.72 40.97
N PRO A 90 -16.30 -7.01 40.73
CA PRO A 90 -15.25 -6.05 41.06
C PRO A 90 -15.55 -4.71 40.41
N MET A 91 -15.53 -3.64 41.21
CA MET A 91 -15.62 -2.31 40.65
C MET A 91 -14.44 -2.10 39.72
N TYR A 92 -14.72 -1.60 38.51
CA TYR A 92 -13.66 -1.12 37.63
C TYR A 92 -12.98 0.07 38.30
N THR A 93 -11.79 -0.16 38.83
CA THR A 93 -10.87 0.89 39.26
C THR A 93 -10.08 1.35 38.04
N PRO A 94 -10.22 2.61 37.61
CA PRO A 94 -9.43 3.15 36.52
C PRO A 94 -7.93 2.92 36.77
N PRO A 95 -7.11 2.73 35.72
CA PRO A 95 -5.68 2.48 35.82
C PRO A 95 -4.92 3.50 36.69
N LEU A 96 -5.45 4.72 36.84
CA LEU A 96 -4.89 5.76 37.70
C LEU A 96 -4.81 5.39 39.20
N LEU A 97 -5.59 4.40 39.65
CA LEU A 97 -5.69 4.01 41.07
C LEU A 97 -4.97 2.70 41.41
N ASN A 98 -4.55 1.92 40.42
CA ASN A 98 -3.79 0.69 40.64
C ASN A 98 -2.41 0.81 39.98
N PRO A 99 -1.31 0.59 40.72
CA PRO A 99 0.01 0.52 40.09
C PRO A 99 -0.01 -0.63 39.08
N ILE A 100 0.12 -0.27 37.81
CA ILE A 100 0.23 -1.20 36.69
C ILE A 100 1.52 -2.01 36.90
N SER A 101 1.48 -3.32 36.66
CA SER A 101 2.70 -4.12 36.76
C SER A 101 3.74 -3.65 35.73
N PRO A 102 5.05 -3.81 35.97
CA PRO A 102 6.08 -3.40 35.01
C PRO A 102 5.91 -4.04 33.62
N GLU A 103 5.37 -5.26 33.55
CA GLU A 103 5.06 -5.94 32.29
C GLU A 103 3.91 -5.25 31.55
N GLN A 104 2.82 -4.94 32.25
CA GLN A 104 1.68 -4.22 31.67
C GLN A 104 2.05 -2.79 31.26
N GLU A 105 2.92 -2.10 32.00
CA GLU A 105 3.44 -0.79 31.63
C GLU A 105 4.28 -0.89 30.34
N SER A 106 5.13 -1.92 30.24
CA SER A 106 5.89 -2.17 29.02
C SER A 106 5.00 -2.47 27.82
N ASP A 107 3.92 -3.21 28.00
CA ASP A 107 3.01 -3.56 26.91
C ASP A 107 2.15 -2.38 26.51
N GLU A 108 1.61 -1.60 27.46
CA GLU A 108 0.90 -0.36 27.16
C GLU A 108 1.80 0.63 26.41
N ARG A 109 3.09 0.70 26.77
CA ARG A 109 4.07 1.53 26.05
C ARG A 109 4.25 1.12 24.59
N LYS A 110 4.31 -0.19 24.30
CA LYS A 110 4.35 -0.70 22.91
C LYS A 110 3.02 -0.42 22.19
N CYS A 111 1.89 -0.66 22.85
CA CYS A 111 0.58 -0.35 22.30
C CYS A 111 0.43 1.14 21.97
N ASN A 112 0.96 2.02 22.83
CA ASN A 112 0.93 3.46 22.60
C ASN A 112 1.81 3.85 21.40
N TYR A 113 2.96 3.20 21.23
CA TYR A 113 3.79 3.35 20.05
C TYR A 113 3.02 2.97 18.78
N GLU A 114 2.44 1.78 18.70
CA GLU A 114 1.65 1.37 17.52
C GLU A 114 0.44 2.28 17.27
N ARG A 115 -0.24 2.71 18.33
CA ARG A 115 -1.42 3.58 18.24
C ARG A 115 -1.10 4.93 17.59
N TYR A 116 0.07 5.48 17.89
CA TYR A 116 0.44 6.85 17.49
C TYR A 116 1.60 6.91 16.50
N ARG A 117 2.18 5.78 16.07
CA ARG A 117 3.34 5.73 15.17
C ARG A 117 3.15 6.58 13.92
N GLY A 118 2.08 6.31 13.17
CA GLY A 118 1.79 7.04 11.94
C GLY A 118 1.54 8.53 12.19
N LEU A 119 0.86 8.89 13.28
CA LEU A 119 0.57 10.28 13.62
C LEU A 119 1.85 11.07 13.93
N VAL A 120 2.79 10.48 14.69
CA VAL A 120 4.09 11.10 14.96
C VAL A 120 4.92 11.25 13.68
N GLN A 121 4.91 10.25 12.79
CA GLN A 121 5.62 10.33 11.50
C GLN A 121 5.03 11.41 10.59
N ASN A 122 3.70 11.51 10.53
CA ASN A 122 2.98 12.51 9.74
C ASN A 122 3.23 13.94 10.24
N ASP A 123 3.15 14.15 11.56
CA ASP A 123 3.46 15.44 12.18
C ASP A 123 4.91 15.85 11.91
N PHE A 124 5.85 14.91 11.97
CA PHE A 124 7.24 15.17 11.67
C PHE A 124 7.48 15.51 10.19
N ALA A 125 6.75 14.83 9.29
CA ALA A 125 6.77 15.11 7.86
C ALA A 125 6.01 16.39 7.47
N GLY A 126 5.31 17.03 8.42
CA GLY A 126 4.51 18.23 8.18
C GLY A 126 3.21 17.97 7.41
N ILE A 127 2.71 16.73 7.42
CA ILE A 127 1.45 16.34 6.80
C ILE A 127 0.31 16.73 7.73
N SER A 128 -0.61 17.57 7.25
CA SER A 128 -1.76 17.99 8.05
C SER A 128 -2.83 16.89 8.11
N GLU A 129 -3.66 16.92 9.16
CA GLU A 129 -4.83 16.02 9.25
C GLU A 129 -5.77 16.19 8.05
N GLU A 130 -5.94 17.42 7.55
CA GLU A 130 -6.77 17.70 6.37
C GLU A 130 -6.23 17.00 5.11
N GLN A 131 -4.91 17.03 4.91
CA GLN A 131 -4.26 16.29 3.81
C GLN A 131 -4.46 14.78 3.97
N CYS A 132 -4.36 14.28 5.20
CA CYS A 132 -4.56 12.87 5.51
C CYS A 132 -6.00 12.41 5.18
N LEU A 133 -6.99 13.16 5.66
CA LEU A 133 -8.40 12.88 5.43
C LEU A 133 -8.78 13.02 3.95
N TYR A 134 -8.19 13.98 3.24
CA TYR A 134 -8.44 14.16 1.81
C TYR A 134 -7.94 12.97 0.99
N GLN A 135 -6.74 12.47 1.26
CA GLN A 135 -6.23 11.28 0.58
C GLN A 135 -7.05 10.02 0.91
N ILE A 136 -7.46 9.82 2.16
CA ILE A 136 -8.37 8.72 2.54
C ILE A 136 -9.67 8.83 1.72
N TYR A 137 -10.23 10.02 1.61
CA TYR A 137 -11.42 10.27 0.80
C TYR A 137 -11.18 9.93 -0.68
N ILE A 138 -10.04 10.32 -1.26
CA ILE A 138 -9.68 9.97 -2.64
C ILE A 138 -9.53 8.45 -2.81
N ASP A 139 -8.85 7.76 -1.89
CA ASP A 139 -8.64 6.31 -1.94
C ASP A 139 -9.95 5.54 -1.78
N GLU A 140 -10.87 6.01 -0.94
CA GLU A 140 -12.20 5.44 -0.78
C GLU A 140 -13.09 5.67 -2.01
N LEU A 141 -13.00 6.85 -2.64
CA LEU A 141 -13.81 7.21 -3.80
C LEU A 141 -13.38 6.51 -5.07
N TYR A 142 -12.08 6.41 -5.29
CA TYR A 142 -11.52 5.99 -6.58
C TYR A 142 -10.81 4.63 -6.50
N GLY A 143 -10.73 4.04 -5.30
CA GLY A 143 -9.81 2.94 -5.00
C GLY A 143 -8.38 3.45 -5.02
N GLY A 144 -7.44 2.74 -4.40
CA GLY A 144 -6.02 3.06 -4.55
C GLY A 144 -5.64 3.01 -6.02
N LEU A 145 -5.71 4.16 -6.71
CA LEU A 145 -5.20 4.31 -8.06
C LEU A 145 -3.72 3.99 -7.91
N GLN A 146 -3.30 2.87 -8.48
CA GLN A 146 -1.88 2.68 -8.76
C GLN A 146 -1.48 3.89 -9.60
N LYS A 147 -0.77 4.84 -8.97
CA LYS A 147 -0.16 5.95 -9.68
C LYS A 147 0.63 5.30 -10.83
N PRO A 148 0.39 5.68 -12.09
CA PRO A 148 1.16 5.13 -13.19
C PRO A 148 2.62 5.41 -12.85
N ASN A 149 3.40 4.34 -12.72
CA ASN A 149 4.79 4.38 -12.32
C ASN A 149 5.48 5.50 -13.12
N GLU A 150 6.27 6.38 -12.51
CA GLU A 150 6.87 7.54 -13.22
C GLU A 150 7.64 7.11 -14.48
N ASP A 151 8.18 5.89 -14.47
CA ASP A 151 8.83 5.23 -15.60
C ASP A 151 7.91 5.04 -16.82
N GLU A 152 6.60 4.87 -16.61
CA GLU A 152 5.60 4.79 -17.67
C GLU A 152 5.26 6.17 -18.25
N LYS A 153 5.14 7.22 -17.41
CA LYS A 153 4.94 8.61 -17.87
C LYS A 153 6.12 9.07 -18.75
N LYS A 154 7.37 8.76 -18.38
CA LYS A 154 8.58 9.06 -19.20
C LYS A 154 8.59 8.31 -20.55
N LYS A 155 8.25 7.02 -20.56
CA LYS A 155 8.17 6.21 -21.79
C LYS A 155 7.07 6.65 -22.76
N LEU A 156 6.00 7.26 -22.26
CA LEU A 156 4.90 7.79 -23.08
C LEU A 156 5.23 9.17 -23.66
N ALA A 157 5.94 10.01 -22.91
CA ALA A 157 6.43 11.31 -23.38
C ALA A 157 7.41 11.17 -24.55
N GLU A 158 8.33 10.19 -24.49
CA GLU A 158 9.28 9.89 -25.58
C GLU A 158 8.61 9.40 -26.88
N LYS A 159 7.36 8.93 -26.82
CA LYS A 159 6.62 8.39 -27.98
C LYS A 159 5.66 9.40 -28.63
N LYS A 160 5.57 10.64 -28.14
CA LYS A 160 4.79 11.70 -28.78
C LYS A 160 5.52 12.24 -30.01
N ALA A 161 5.44 11.53 -31.13
CA ALA A 161 5.85 12.05 -32.42
C ALA A 161 4.85 13.10 -32.91
N SER A 162 5.33 14.31 -33.22
CA SER A 162 4.54 15.37 -33.84
C SER A 162 4.14 14.96 -35.26
N ILE A 163 2.85 14.75 -35.51
CA ILE A 163 2.32 14.43 -36.84
C ILE A 163 2.03 15.76 -37.54
N GLY A 164 2.94 16.20 -38.40
CA GLY A 164 2.70 17.34 -39.30
C GLY A 164 1.64 16.99 -40.33
N TYR A 165 0.51 17.70 -40.31
CA TYR A 165 -0.49 17.65 -41.37
C TYR A 165 -0.13 18.62 -42.49
N THR A 166 -0.06 18.13 -43.73
CA THR A 166 -0.02 18.95 -44.96
C THR A 166 -1.30 18.73 -45.76
N TYR A 167 -1.93 19.82 -46.20
CA TYR A 167 -3.07 19.79 -47.13
C TYR A 167 -2.55 19.86 -48.57
N GLU A 168 -3.21 19.14 -49.50
CA GLU A 168 -2.81 19.02 -50.92
C GLU A 168 -2.99 20.31 -51.76
N ASP A 169 -2.78 21.50 -51.18
CA ASP A 169 -2.81 22.76 -51.95
C ASP A 169 -1.87 23.85 -51.39
N SER A 170 -0.67 23.48 -50.93
CA SER A 170 0.34 24.48 -50.54
C SER A 170 1.68 24.21 -51.20
N THR A 171 2.02 25.07 -52.14
CA THR A 171 3.33 25.19 -52.77
C THR A 171 4.39 25.54 -51.73
N VAL A 172 5.48 24.78 -51.71
CA VAL A 172 6.65 24.98 -50.85
C VAL A 172 7.33 26.30 -51.22
N ALA A 173 7.37 27.25 -50.28
CA ALA A 173 8.33 28.34 -50.30
C ALA A 173 9.45 28.01 -49.31
N GLU A 174 10.64 27.73 -49.84
CA GLU A 174 11.88 27.78 -49.06
C GLU A 174 12.13 29.22 -48.62
N LEU A 175 12.42 29.45 -47.35
CA LEU A 175 13.18 30.63 -46.92
C LEU A 175 13.84 30.43 -45.56
N GLU A 176 15.13 30.81 -45.54
CA GLU A 176 16.11 30.73 -44.48
C GLU A 176 15.79 31.55 -43.22
N ASN A 177 16.47 31.15 -42.14
CA ASN A 177 16.75 31.88 -40.90
C ASN A 177 16.76 33.41 -40.98
N SER A 178 16.09 34.09 -40.04
CA SER A 178 16.48 35.40 -39.48
C SER A 178 15.71 35.70 -38.18
N LEU A 179 16.44 36.12 -37.14
CA LEU A 179 15.95 36.67 -35.87
C LEU A 179 15.18 38.00 -36.06
N GLU A 180 14.16 38.26 -35.22
CA GLU A 180 14.02 39.41 -34.28
C GLU A 180 12.56 39.85 -33.99
N LYS A 181 12.24 39.86 -32.69
CA LYS A 181 11.25 40.62 -31.87
C LYS A 181 10.23 41.61 -32.51
N ARG A 182 8.95 41.39 -32.17
CA ARG A 182 7.93 42.26 -31.46
C ARG A 182 6.53 41.77 -31.89
N GLY A 183 5.67 41.27 -30.99
CA GLY A 183 4.76 42.04 -30.12
C GLY A 183 3.55 42.52 -30.95
N ASP A 184 2.29 42.26 -30.65
CA ASP A 184 1.59 41.78 -29.46
C ASP A 184 0.16 41.39 -29.91
N GLU A 185 -0.56 40.66 -29.05
CA GLU A 185 -2.04 40.47 -29.03
C GLU A 185 -2.69 39.61 -30.14
N GLU A 186 -3.64 38.69 -29.90
CA GLU A 186 -4.28 38.06 -28.75
C GLU A 186 -5.22 37.04 -29.45
N ASP A 187 -5.06 35.73 -29.19
CA ASP A 187 -6.18 34.76 -29.06
C ASP A 187 -5.59 33.37 -28.76
N SER A 188 -4.95 33.26 -27.61
CA SER A 188 -4.60 31.98 -27.02
C SER A 188 -5.78 31.55 -26.16
N GLU A 189 -6.70 30.81 -26.75
CA GLU A 189 -7.57 29.87 -26.02
C GLU A 189 -6.64 28.82 -25.39
N GLU A 190 -6.17 29.20 -24.21
CA GLU A 190 -5.41 28.42 -23.27
C GLU A 190 -6.29 27.22 -22.87
N ASP A 191 -6.11 26.09 -23.57
CA ASP A 191 -6.52 24.78 -23.07
C ASP A 191 -5.61 24.44 -21.89
N SER A 192 -5.84 25.16 -20.79
CA SER A 192 -5.38 24.87 -19.44
C SER A 192 -6.02 23.54 -19.04
N ASN A 193 -5.48 22.45 -19.57
CA ASN A 193 -5.38 21.21 -18.82
C ASN A 193 -4.21 21.40 -17.85
N THR A 194 -4.40 22.33 -16.92
CA THR A 194 -3.75 22.27 -15.63
C THR A 194 -4.36 21.05 -14.94
N ASP A 195 -3.88 19.86 -15.32
CA ASP A 195 -3.77 18.75 -14.38
C ASP A 195 -2.76 19.23 -13.34
N GLU A 196 -3.21 20.11 -12.45
CA GLU A 196 -2.82 20.07 -11.05
C GLU A 196 -3.29 18.69 -10.55
N ASP A 197 -2.62 17.63 -11.03
CA ASP A 197 -2.33 16.46 -10.22
C ASP A 197 -1.58 17.06 -9.02
N GLU A 198 -2.29 17.61 -8.04
CA GLU A 198 -1.77 17.86 -6.71
C GLU A 198 -1.09 16.54 -6.36
N VAL A 199 0.24 16.56 -6.33
CA VAL A 199 1.04 15.38 -6.01
C VAL A 199 0.68 15.09 -4.56
N ILE A 200 -0.37 14.30 -4.35
CA ILE A 200 -0.88 14.06 -3.01
C ILE A 200 0.27 13.33 -2.30
N PRO A 201 0.80 13.91 -1.21
CA PRO A 201 1.90 13.34 -0.47
C PRO A 201 1.56 11.90 -0.11
N ASP A 202 2.48 10.98 -0.35
CA ASP A 202 2.34 9.62 0.12
C ASP A 202 2.14 9.67 1.65
N ILE A 203 1.04 9.13 2.17
CA ILE A 203 0.73 9.22 3.61
C ILE A 203 1.56 8.21 4.40
N ASP A 204 1.99 7.14 3.75
CA ASP A 204 2.85 6.13 4.36
C ASP A 204 4.33 6.56 4.26
N VAL A 205 4.64 7.80 4.69
CA VAL A 205 6.04 8.25 4.79
C VAL A 205 6.71 7.53 5.96
N GLU A 206 7.32 6.38 5.66
CA GLU A 206 8.24 5.75 6.59
C GLU A 206 9.47 6.65 6.79
N VAL A 207 9.57 7.25 7.98
CA VAL A 207 10.76 8.02 8.37
C VAL A 207 11.97 7.07 8.48
N ASP A 208 12.95 7.20 7.59
CA ASP A 208 14.19 6.43 7.70
C ASP A 208 15.06 6.96 8.85
N VAL A 209 15.19 6.14 9.89
CA VAL A 209 15.92 6.50 11.10
C VAL A 209 17.42 6.71 10.85
N ASP A 210 17.99 6.10 9.79
CA ASP A 210 19.42 6.21 9.49
C ASP A 210 19.78 7.53 8.79
N GLU A 211 18.80 8.21 8.20
CA GLU A 211 18.99 9.49 7.52
C GLU A 211 18.76 10.70 8.45
N LEU A 212 18.28 10.47 9.67
CA LEU A 212 18.00 11.53 10.63
C LEU A 212 19.26 12.08 11.31
N ASN A 213 19.38 13.40 11.34
CA ASN A 213 20.37 14.10 12.15
C ASN A 213 20.03 14.04 13.65
N GLN A 214 21.02 14.31 14.50
CA GLN A 214 20.84 14.26 15.96
C GLN A 214 19.77 15.25 16.48
N GLU A 215 19.64 16.41 15.83
CA GLU A 215 18.60 17.41 16.13
C GLU A 215 17.21 16.88 15.74
N GLN A 216 17.08 16.33 14.54
CA GLN A 216 15.84 15.72 14.06
C GLN A 216 15.39 14.54 14.92
N VAL A 217 16.33 13.73 15.42
CA VAL A 217 16.05 12.65 16.39
C VAL A 217 15.50 13.21 17.69
N ALA A 218 16.03 14.34 18.17
CA ALA A 218 15.54 14.99 19.38
C ALA A 218 14.14 15.58 19.16
N ASP A 219 13.92 16.24 18.02
CA ASP A 219 12.61 16.81 17.66
C ASP A 219 11.54 15.74 17.49
N LEU A 220 11.87 14.64 16.81
CA LEU A 220 10.94 13.53 16.60
C LEU A 220 10.55 12.86 17.93
N ASN A 221 11.52 12.65 18.84
CA ASN A 221 11.22 12.15 20.18
C ASN A 221 10.41 13.15 21.01
N LYS A 222 10.65 14.46 20.83
CA LYS A 222 9.89 15.51 21.52
C LYS A 222 8.44 15.55 21.02
N GLN A 223 8.21 15.47 19.71
CA GLN A 223 6.87 15.37 19.13
C GLN A 223 6.13 14.14 19.64
N ALA A 224 6.79 12.98 19.73
CA ALA A 224 6.19 11.77 20.30
C ALA A 224 5.66 11.94 21.73
N THR A 225 6.23 12.84 22.53
CA THR A 225 5.76 13.07 23.91
C THR A 225 4.36 13.69 23.99
N THR A 226 3.90 14.42 22.96
CA THR A 226 2.54 14.97 22.93
C THR A 226 1.48 13.88 22.84
N TYR A 227 1.87 12.71 22.31
CA TYR A 227 1.05 11.50 22.19
C TYR A 227 1.18 10.56 23.41
N GLY A 228 1.78 11.04 24.51
CA GLY A 228 1.92 10.27 25.74
C GLY A 228 3.05 9.24 25.71
N MET A 229 3.96 9.33 24.73
CA MET A 229 5.16 8.49 24.69
C MET A 229 6.23 9.06 25.61
N ALA A 230 7.07 8.19 26.15
CA ALA A 230 8.18 8.65 26.99
C ALA A 230 9.32 9.23 26.14
N GLU A 231 10.10 10.10 26.76
CA GLU A 231 11.23 10.77 26.10
C GLU A 231 12.26 9.76 25.57
N GLY A 232 12.70 9.96 24.33
CA GLY A 232 13.69 9.11 23.65
C GLY A 232 13.15 7.74 23.20
N ASP A 233 11.88 7.44 23.46
CA ASP A 233 11.33 6.11 23.20
C ASP A 233 11.02 5.86 21.73
N PHE A 234 10.51 6.88 21.05
CA PHE A 234 9.96 6.74 19.71
C PHE A 234 11.00 6.27 18.69
N VAL A 235 12.15 6.96 18.65
CA VAL A 235 13.24 6.60 17.74
C VAL A 235 13.85 5.24 18.10
N ARG A 236 13.90 4.90 19.40
CA ARG A 236 14.36 3.58 19.84
C ARG A 236 13.45 2.47 19.31
N MET A 237 12.14 2.67 19.37
CA MET A 237 11.14 1.74 18.84
C MET A 237 11.21 1.64 17.32
N LEU A 238 11.34 2.76 16.59
CA LEU A 238 11.54 2.74 15.13
C LEU A 238 12.79 1.96 14.69
N ARG A 239 13.91 2.09 15.41
CA ARG A 239 15.11 1.27 15.12
C ARG A 239 14.86 -0.21 15.33
N LYS A 240 14.09 -0.55 16.38
CA LYS A 240 13.72 -1.93 16.68
C LYS A 240 12.84 -2.50 15.58
N ASP A 241 11.86 -1.74 15.10
CA ASP A 241 11.01 -2.13 13.97
C ASP A 241 11.83 -2.37 12.69
N LYS A 242 12.80 -1.49 12.40
CA LYS A 242 13.72 -1.65 11.27
C LYS A 242 14.54 -2.94 11.40
N GLU A 243 15.12 -3.21 12.56
CA GLU A 243 15.86 -4.44 12.84
C GLU A 243 14.99 -5.69 12.70
N GLU A 244 13.75 -5.66 13.22
CA GLU A 244 12.79 -6.75 13.10
C GLU A 244 12.38 -7.00 11.64
N ALA A 245 12.12 -5.95 10.88
CA ALA A 245 11.81 -6.03 9.45
C ALA A 245 12.98 -6.63 8.65
N GLU A 246 14.22 -6.22 8.95
CA GLU A 246 15.43 -6.78 8.36
C GLU A 246 15.62 -8.26 8.75
N ALA A 247 15.35 -8.62 10.00
CA ALA A 247 15.40 -10.00 10.48
C ALA A 247 14.37 -10.89 9.78
N ILE A 248 13.14 -10.40 9.60
CA ILE A 248 12.08 -11.08 8.84
C ILE A 248 12.51 -11.26 7.38
N LYS A 249 13.05 -10.21 6.75
CA LYS A 249 13.55 -10.26 5.37
C LYS A 249 14.67 -11.29 5.22
N HIS A 250 15.62 -11.31 6.16
CA HIS A 250 16.71 -12.28 6.18
C HIS A 250 16.19 -13.71 6.40
N ALA A 251 15.25 -13.91 7.33
CA ALA A 251 14.64 -15.21 7.59
C ALA A 251 13.88 -15.74 6.35
N LYS A 252 13.11 -14.88 5.68
CA LYS A 252 12.40 -15.18 4.44
C LYS A 252 13.36 -15.54 3.30
N ALA A 253 14.46 -14.79 3.15
CA ALA A 253 15.49 -15.09 2.16
C ALA A 253 16.15 -16.46 2.42
N LEU A 254 16.40 -16.81 3.69
CA LEU A 254 16.96 -18.10 4.08
C LEU A 254 15.97 -19.25 3.83
N GLU A 255 14.68 -19.03 4.10
CA GLU A 255 13.62 -19.99 3.77
C GLU A 255 13.47 -20.18 2.26
N GLU A 256 13.49 -19.09 1.48
CA GLU A 256 13.46 -19.15 0.02
C GLU A 256 14.68 -19.89 -0.54
N GLU A 257 15.87 -19.66 0.03
CA GLU A 257 17.07 -20.41 -0.32
C GLU A 257 16.86 -21.91 -0.04
N LYS A 258 16.35 -22.26 1.15
CA LYS A 258 16.01 -23.66 1.52
C LYS A 258 14.95 -24.26 0.59
N ALA A 259 13.92 -23.51 0.21
CA ALA A 259 12.86 -23.93 -0.69
C ALA A 259 13.41 -24.15 -2.12
N MET A 260 14.32 -23.29 -2.58
CA MET A 260 15.09 -23.50 -3.81
C MET A 260 15.94 -24.78 -3.77
N TYR A 261 16.34 -25.26 -2.59
CA TYR A 261 17.03 -26.54 -2.43
C TYR A 261 16.10 -27.75 -2.23
N SER A 262 14.79 -27.54 -2.05
CA SER A 262 13.77 -28.59 -1.85
C SER A 262 12.99 -28.85 -3.15
N GLY A 263 13.15 -30.04 -3.76
CA GLY A 263 12.37 -30.45 -4.93
C GLY A 263 12.97 -31.60 -5.76
N ARG A 264 12.21 -32.12 -6.73
CA ARG A 264 12.67 -33.10 -7.73
C ARG A 264 13.55 -32.44 -8.80
N ARG A 265 14.71 -31.93 -8.40
CA ARG A 265 15.69 -31.32 -9.32
C ARG A 265 16.57 -32.37 -10.02
N SER A 266 17.08 -32.04 -11.21
CA SER A 266 17.91 -32.91 -12.06
C SER A 266 19.15 -33.44 -11.31
N ARG A 267 19.65 -34.63 -11.69
CA ARG A 267 20.82 -35.27 -11.05
C ARG A 267 22.07 -34.38 -11.04
N ARG A 268 22.24 -33.54 -12.07
CA ARG A 268 23.33 -32.56 -12.19
C ARG A 268 23.19 -31.45 -11.13
N GLN A 269 22.00 -30.86 -11.03
CA GLN A 269 21.68 -29.86 -10.02
C GLN A 269 21.90 -30.42 -8.60
N ARG A 270 21.46 -31.67 -8.32
CA ARG A 270 21.73 -32.33 -7.02
C ARG A 270 23.21 -32.49 -6.67
N ARG A 271 24.10 -32.63 -7.67
CA ARG A 271 25.56 -32.71 -7.44
C ARG A 271 26.15 -31.34 -7.13
N GLU A 272 25.82 -30.34 -7.94
CA GLU A 272 26.23 -28.94 -7.73
C GLU A 272 25.75 -28.43 -6.35
N PHE A 273 24.56 -28.82 -5.91
CA PHE A 273 24.04 -28.50 -4.57
C PHE A 273 24.79 -29.20 -3.44
N ARG A 274 25.15 -30.48 -3.59
CA ARG A 274 25.94 -31.21 -2.59
C ARG A 274 27.33 -30.59 -2.46
N GLU A 275 27.92 -30.20 -3.58
CA GLU A 275 29.23 -29.55 -3.63
C GLU A 275 29.20 -28.16 -2.99
N LYS A 276 28.18 -27.34 -3.27
CA LYS A 276 27.97 -26.04 -2.61
C LYS A 276 27.78 -26.18 -1.09
N ARG A 277 27.09 -27.23 -0.62
CA ARG A 277 26.92 -27.54 0.81
C ARG A 277 28.21 -27.99 1.50
N LEU A 278 29.10 -28.67 0.77
CA LEU A 278 30.39 -29.14 1.28
C LEU A 278 31.50 -28.08 1.15
N LYS A 279 31.33 -27.09 0.28
CA LYS A 279 32.30 -26.02 0.07
C LYS A 279 32.52 -25.25 1.37
N GLY A 280 33.76 -25.29 1.87
CA GLY A 280 34.17 -24.63 3.12
C GLY A 280 33.98 -25.45 4.40
N ARG A 281 33.37 -26.65 4.34
CA ARG A 281 33.24 -27.53 5.52
C ARG A 281 34.36 -28.59 5.55
N LYS A 282 35.16 -28.61 6.61
CA LYS A 282 36.05 -29.74 6.92
C LYS A 282 35.21 -30.89 7.47
N ILE A 283 34.84 -31.85 6.63
CA ILE A 283 34.12 -33.04 7.07
C ILE A 283 35.10 -33.97 7.78
N SER A 284 34.76 -34.39 9.00
CA SER A 284 35.47 -35.46 9.70
C SER A 284 35.40 -36.74 8.84
N PRO A 285 36.49 -37.51 8.74
CA PRO A 285 36.47 -38.79 8.06
C PRO A 285 35.27 -39.62 8.55
N PRO A 286 34.57 -40.34 7.66
CA PRO A 286 33.47 -41.20 8.06
C PRO A 286 33.88 -42.13 9.20
N SER A 287 32.95 -42.53 10.07
CA SER A 287 33.25 -43.37 11.25
C SER A 287 33.93 -44.70 10.93
N TYR A 288 33.87 -45.15 9.67
CA TYR A 288 34.55 -46.34 9.15
C TYR A 288 35.96 -46.07 8.59
N ALA A 289 36.40 -44.81 8.50
CA ALA A 289 37.76 -44.48 8.13
C ALA A 289 38.70 -44.87 9.28
N ARG A 290 39.73 -45.68 8.98
CA ARG A 290 40.74 -46.07 9.97
C ARG A 290 41.37 -44.82 10.55
N ARG A 291 41.34 -44.67 11.89
CA ARG A 291 42.11 -43.63 12.58
C ARG A 291 43.59 -43.96 12.37
N ASP A 292 44.37 -42.99 11.90
CA ASP A 292 45.82 -43.14 11.84
C ASP A 292 46.32 -43.48 13.25
N SER A 293 46.98 -44.63 13.38
CA SER A 293 47.51 -45.11 14.65
C SER A 293 48.56 -44.12 15.15
N PRO A 294 48.58 -43.74 16.44
CA PRO A 294 49.60 -42.85 16.98
C PRO A 294 51.00 -43.39 16.70
N THR A 295 51.80 -42.67 15.93
CA THR A 295 53.22 -42.99 15.75
C THR A 295 53.93 -42.64 17.05
N TYR A 296 54.34 -43.66 17.80
CA TYR A 296 55.23 -43.47 18.95
C TYR A 296 56.63 -43.20 18.42
N ASP A 297 57.09 -41.96 18.52
CA ASP A 297 58.51 -41.67 18.34
C ASP A 297 59.29 -42.33 19.48
N PRO A 298 60.39 -43.04 19.18
CA PRO A 298 61.17 -43.73 20.20
C PRO A 298 61.81 -42.73 21.16
N TYR A 299 61.60 -42.94 22.46
CA TYR A 299 62.20 -42.14 23.52
C TYR A 299 63.72 -42.09 23.36
N LYS A 300 64.26 -40.88 23.19
CA LYS A 300 65.70 -40.64 23.18
C LYS A 300 66.27 -40.97 24.56
N ARG A 301 67.30 -41.83 24.57
CA ARG A 301 68.15 -42.10 25.74
C ARG A 301 69.08 -40.94 26.03
#